data_AF-A0A229TTR3-F1
#
_entry.id   AF-A0A229TTR3-F1
#
_cell.length_a   1.000
_cell.length_b   1.000
_cell.length_c   1.000
_cell.angle_alpha   90.00
_cell.angle_beta   90.00
_cell.angle_gamma   90.00
#
_symmetry.space_group_name_H-M   'P 1'
#
loop_
_entity.id
_entity.type
_entity.pdbx_description
1 polymer ?
#
loop_
_entity_poly.entity_id
_entity_poly.type
_entity_poly.pdbx_seq_one_letter_code
_entity_poly.pdbx_strand_id
1 'polypeptide(L)'
;MPTATATDALTDPERQFLGCLMQLPARPARRLLAGMRATDFTGGMSAHVLQLAIEVVAAEHTPAPVTLYTHAIATGQAPGEKRREWLSGWLADTFRDAPVPGLADHLKGVLLEAAWRRALLAHARRIEQAVAGSPTAVLRELADDTAAIDELWTRYEAATTANPTHLEVAA
;
A
#
# COMPACT_ATOMS: atom_id res chain seq x y z
N MET A 1 -18.81 13.55 5.96
CA MET A 1 -17.93 12.82 5.03
C MET A 1 -18.33 11.36 5.09
N PRO A 2 -18.36 10.63 3.96
CA PRO A 2 -19.05 9.36 3.90
C PRO A 2 -18.33 8.33 4.76
N THR A 3 -19.09 7.66 5.62
CA THR A 3 -18.70 6.41 6.27
C THR A 3 -18.34 5.40 5.19
N ALA A 4 -17.23 4.69 5.38
CA ALA A 4 -16.87 3.54 4.56
C ALA A 4 -18.08 2.63 4.35
N THR A 5 -18.43 2.33 3.11
CA THR A 5 -19.56 1.43 2.82
C THR A 5 -19.07 -0.02 2.73
N ALA A 6 -19.95 -0.98 2.99
CA ALA A 6 -19.65 -2.42 2.81
C ALA A 6 -19.18 -2.75 1.37
N THR A 7 -19.49 -1.89 0.40
CA THR A 7 -19.02 -1.98 -0.98
C THR A 7 -17.52 -1.70 -1.11
N ASP A 8 -16.98 -0.72 -0.36
CA ASP A 8 -15.54 -0.40 -0.38
C ASP A 8 -14.72 -1.60 0.12
N ALA A 9 -15.20 -2.31 1.14
CA ALA A 9 -14.55 -3.53 1.63
C ALA A 9 -14.47 -4.64 0.56
N LEU A 10 -15.37 -4.63 -0.42
CA LEU A 10 -15.41 -5.60 -1.51
C LEU A 10 -14.54 -5.20 -2.72
N THR A 11 -14.30 -3.91 -2.92
CA THR A 11 -13.65 -3.39 -4.14
C THR A 11 -12.36 -2.60 -3.91
N ASP A 12 -11.97 -2.31 -2.67
CA ASP A 12 -10.75 -1.59 -2.33
C ASP A 12 -9.61 -2.56 -1.90
N PRO A 13 -8.64 -2.85 -2.78
CA PRO A 13 -7.54 -3.75 -2.47
C PRO A 13 -6.65 -3.26 -1.34
N GLU A 14 -6.53 -1.93 -1.14
CA GLU A 14 -5.72 -1.35 -0.07
C GLU A 14 -6.30 -1.72 1.30
N ARG A 15 -7.61 -1.59 1.45
CA ARG A 15 -8.32 -1.95 2.69
C ARG A 15 -8.36 -3.45 2.91
N GLN A 16 -8.63 -4.22 1.86
CA GLN A 16 -8.59 -5.68 1.95
C GLN A 16 -7.22 -6.17 2.41
N PHE A 17 -6.14 -5.64 1.82
CA PHE A 17 -4.77 -6.00 2.19
C PHE A 17 -4.49 -5.68 3.66
N LEU A 18 -4.82 -4.46 4.11
CA LEU A 18 -4.59 -4.05 5.49
C LEU A 18 -5.46 -4.86 6.47
N GLY A 19 -6.68 -5.18 6.08
CA GLY A 19 -7.56 -6.09 6.81
C GLY A 19 -6.96 -7.48 7.01
N CYS A 20 -6.42 -8.08 5.94
CA CYS A 20 -5.71 -9.36 6.04
C CYS A 20 -4.44 -9.24 6.88
N LEU A 21 -3.66 -8.18 6.70
CA LEU A 21 -2.42 -7.93 7.43
C LEU A 21 -2.65 -7.87 8.94
N MET A 22 -3.71 -7.19 9.39
CA MET A 22 -4.08 -7.06 10.80
C MET A 22 -4.47 -8.38 11.48
N GLN A 23 -4.79 -9.42 10.68
CA GLN A 23 -5.09 -10.77 11.17
C GLN A 23 -3.84 -11.66 11.26
N LEU A 24 -2.70 -11.25 10.70
CA LEU A 24 -1.49 -12.06 10.66
C LEU A 24 -0.64 -11.89 11.93
N PRO A 25 -0.01 -12.97 12.44
CA PRO A 25 1.03 -12.84 13.46
C PRO A 25 2.24 -12.04 12.96
N ALA A 26 3.02 -11.46 13.87
CA ALA A 26 4.16 -10.57 13.56
C ALA A 26 5.13 -11.12 12.49
N ARG A 27 5.53 -12.39 12.59
CA ARG A 27 6.50 -13.00 11.65
C ARG A 27 5.95 -13.12 10.22
N PRO A 28 4.77 -13.75 9.98
CA PRO A 28 4.11 -13.70 8.68
C PRO A 28 3.87 -12.28 8.16
N ALA A 29 3.41 -11.36 9.01
CA ALA A 29 3.21 -9.96 8.63
C ALA A 29 4.50 -9.29 8.15
N ARG A 30 5.64 -9.57 8.81
CA ARG A 30 6.96 -9.05 8.41
C ARG A 30 7.38 -9.52 7.03
N ARG A 31 7.15 -10.81 6.74
CA ARG A 31 7.45 -11.37 5.41
C ARG A 31 6.55 -10.75 4.34
N LEU A 32 5.25 -10.63 4.63
CA LEU A 32 4.29 -10.02 3.72
C LEU A 32 4.66 -8.55 3.41
N LEU A 33 5.04 -7.78 4.43
CA LEU A 33 5.42 -6.37 4.29
C LEU A 33 6.79 -6.15 3.65
N ALA A 34 7.61 -7.18 3.44
CA ALA A 34 8.93 -7.03 2.84
C ALA A 34 8.83 -6.37 1.46
N GLY A 35 9.50 -5.23 1.28
CA GLY A 35 9.48 -4.44 0.05
C GLY A 35 8.28 -3.49 -0.11
N MET A 36 7.29 -3.51 0.78
CA MET A 36 6.16 -2.58 0.74
C MET A 36 6.53 -1.21 1.32
N ARG A 37 5.95 -0.14 0.76
CA ARG A 37 6.08 1.24 1.22
C ARG A 37 4.72 1.91 1.30
N ALA A 38 4.56 2.86 2.21
CA ALA A 38 3.34 3.68 2.31
C ALA A 38 2.99 4.38 0.98
N THR A 39 4.00 4.77 0.19
CA THR A 39 3.83 5.42 -1.12
C THR A 39 3.30 4.50 -2.21
N ASP A 40 3.28 3.18 -1.99
CA ASP A 40 2.66 2.23 -2.92
C ASP A 40 1.12 2.32 -2.87
N PHE A 41 0.57 3.01 -1.86
CA PHE A 41 -0.86 3.24 -1.67
C PHE A 41 -1.27 4.64 -2.15
N THR A 42 -2.53 4.78 -2.55
CA THR A 42 -3.17 6.01 -2.98
C THR A 42 -4.06 6.61 -1.90
N GLY A 43 -4.70 5.78 -1.07
CA GLY A 43 -5.55 6.24 0.01
C GLY A 43 -4.72 6.82 1.14
N GLY A 44 -4.92 8.11 1.49
CA GLY A 44 -4.14 8.76 2.54
C GLY A 44 -4.23 8.06 3.90
N MET A 45 -5.40 7.53 4.26
CA MET A 45 -5.54 6.73 5.49
C MET A 45 -4.90 5.35 5.36
N SER A 46 -5.08 4.67 4.22
CA SER A 46 -4.51 3.34 4.00
C SER A 46 -2.97 3.38 4.00
N ALA A 47 -2.36 4.37 3.33
CA ALA A 47 -0.93 4.63 3.38
C ALA A 47 -0.43 4.91 4.81
N HIS A 48 -1.19 5.70 5.57
CA HIS A 48 -0.87 5.98 6.97
C HIS A 48 -0.90 4.70 7.83
N VAL A 49 -1.94 3.87 7.70
CA VAL A 49 -2.06 2.62 8.45
C VAL A 49 -1.01 1.60 8.03
N LEU A 50 -0.65 1.54 6.73
CA LEU A 50 0.47 0.71 6.27
C LEU A 50 1.78 1.13 6.95
N GLN A 51 2.05 2.43 7.05
CA GLN A 51 3.24 2.94 7.73
C GLN A 51 3.26 2.52 9.20
N LEU A 52 2.13 2.66 9.92
CA LEU A 52 2.02 2.18 11.31
C LEU A 52 2.30 0.67 11.41
N ALA A 53 1.78 -0.13 10.47
CA ALA A 53 1.98 -1.57 10.47
C ALA A 53 3.45 -1.95 10.21
N ILE A 54 4.14 -1.25 9.29
CA ILE A 54 5.57 -1.42 9.05
C ILE A 54 6.36 -1.16 10.33
N GLU A 55 6.08 -0.06 11.03
CA GLU A 55 6.77 0.31 12.27
C GLU A 55 6.53 -0.72 13.39
N VAL A 56 5.27 -1.11 13.60
CA VAL A 56 4.88 -2.09 14.64
C VAL A 56 5.51 -3.46 14.39
N VAL A 57 5.51 -3.92 13.14
CA VAL A 57 6.09 -5.22 12.77
C VAL A 57 7.62 -5.19 12.79
N ALA A 58 8.24 -4.05 12.46
CA ALA A 58 9.69 -3.86 12.63
C ALA A 58 10.11 -3.96 14.10
N ALA A 59 9.24 -3.52 15.02
CA ALA A 59 9.39 -3.71 16.46
C ALA A 59 8.95 -5.11 16.94
N GLU A 60 8.75 -6.08 16.05
CA GLU A 60 8.36 -7.47 16.33
C GLU A 60 6.98 -7.66 16.99
N HIS A 61 6.09 -6.67 16.84
CA HIS A 61 4.72 -6.77 17.35
C HIS A 61 3.73 -7.19 16.25
N THR A 62 2.64 -7.85 16.67
CA THR A 62 1.53 -8.19 15.77
C THR A 62 0.76 -6.91 15.41
N PRO A 63 0.50 -6.63 14.12
CA PRO A 63 -0.16 -5.40 13.66
C PRO A 63 -1.69 -5.45 13.87
N ALA A 64 -2.16 -5.92 15.01
CA ALA A 64 -3.59 -5.94 15.34
C ALA A 64 -4.13 -4.50 15.48
N PRO A 65 -5.45 -4.27 15.29
CA PRO A 65 -6.05 -2.93 15.36
C PRO A 65 -5.66 -2.14 16.62
N VAL A 66 -5.70 -2.79 17.79
CA VAL A 66 -5.33 -2.18 19.07
C VAL A 66 -3.85 -1.81 19.13
N THR A 67 -2.96 -2.62 18.54
CA THR A 67 -1.53 -2.35 18.49
C THR A 67 -1.24 -1.13 17.61
N LEU A 68 -1.84 -1.08 16.42
CA LEU A 68 -1.68 0.04 15.49
C LEU A 68 -2.22 1.34 16.10
N TYR A 69 -3.40 1.29 16.73
CA TYR A 69 -3.99 2.44 17.42
C TYR A 69 -3.11 2.94 18.57
N THR A 70 -2.63 2.02 19.42
CA THR A 70 -1.76 2.36 20.56
C THR A 70 -0.45 2.98 20.09
N HIS A 71 0.16 2.40 19.04
CA HIS A 71 1.37 2.91 18.41
C HIS A 71 1.16 4.32 17.83
N ALA A 72 0.04 4.56 17.14
CA ALA A 72 -0.30 5.87 16.59
C ALA A 72 -0.48 6.94 17.67
N ILE A 73 -1.02 6.58 18.84
CA ILE A 73 -1.11 7.49 19.99
C ILE A 73 0.27 7.76 20.57
N ALA A 74 1.03 6.70 20.83
CA ALA A 74 2.34 6.80 21.48
C ALA A 74 3.35 7.64 20.67
N THR A 75 3.24 7.59 19.34
CA THR A 75 4.11 8.33 18.41
C THR A 75 3.55 9.69 17.98
N GLY A 76 2.38 10.09 18.51
CA GLY A 76 1.75 11.37 18.16
C GLY A 76 1.18 11.44 16.74
N GLN A 77 1.05 10.29 16.05
CA GLN A 77 0.49 10.22 14.69
C GLN A 77 -1.06 10.32 14.68
N ALA A 78 -1.72 10.16 15.82
CA ALA A 78 -3.15 10.44 16.01
C ALA A 78 -3.41 11.56 17.06
N PRO A 79 -3.11 12.84 16.74
CA PRO A 79 -3.28 13.93 17.68
C PRO A 79 -4.75 14.35 17.80
N GLY A 80 -5.22 14.49 19.04
CA GLY A 80 -6.58 14.93 19.36
C GLY A 80 -7.65 13.84 19.23
N GLU A 81 -8.78 14.07 19.87
CA GLU A 81 -9.89 13.11 20.01
C GLU A 81 -10.48 12.70 18.66
N LYS A 82 -10.80 13.67 17.79
CA LYS A 82 -11.39 13.40 16.48
C LYS A 82 -10.54 12.50 15.57
N ARG A 83 -9.21 12.65 15.58
CA ARG A 83 -8.32 11.78 14.78
C ARG A 83 -8.25 10.37 15.37
N ARG A 84 -8.27 10.25 16.71
CA ARG A 84 -8.30 8.95 17.40
C ARG A 84 -9.60 8.21 17.11
N GLU A 85 -10.75 8.87 17.23
CA GLU A 85 -12.05 8.31 16.87
C GLU A 85 -12.05 7.82 15.43
N TRP A 86 -11.62 8.68 14.50
CA TRP A 86 -11.58 8.34 13.08
C TRP A 86 -10.66 7.14 12.78
N LEU A 87 -9.44 7.13 13.32
CA LEU A 87 -8.52 6.01 13.17
C LEU A 87 -9.09 4.72 13.77
N SER A 88 -9.66 4.78 14.97
CA SER A 88 -10.22 3.62 15.65
C SER A 88 -11.39 3.00 14.88
N GLY A 89 -12.31 3.82 14.36
CA GLY A 89 -13.41 3.37 13.50
C GLY A 89 -12.89 2.73 12.22
N TRP A 90 -11.95 3.39 11.53
CA TRP A 90 -11.37 2.87 10.30
C TRP A 90 -10.67 1.52 10.50
N LEU A 91 -9.89 1.37 11.57
CA LEU A 91 -9.20 0.10 11.90
C LEU A 91 -10.21 -1.00 12.23
N ALA A 92 -11.24 -0.69 13.03
CA ALA A 92 -12.26 -1.66 13.41
C ALA A 92 -13.07 -2.16 12.20
N ASP A 93 -13.52 -1.25 11.35
CA ASP A 93 -14.29 -1.59 10.16
C ASP A 93 -13.44 -2.37 9.15
N THR A 94 -12.21 -1.90 8.90
CA THR A 94 -11.29 -2.59 7.96
C THR A 94 -10.89 -3.98 8.45
N PHE A 95 -10.74 -4.19 9.76
CA PHE A 95 -10.49 -5.52 10.32
C PHE A 95 -11.73 -6.42 10.25
N ARG A 96 -12.91 -5.88 10.55
CA ARG A 96 -14.18 -6.61 10.54
C ARG A 96 -14.54 -7.10 9.14
N ASP A 97 -14.39 -6.24 8.14
CA ASP A 97 -14.84 -6.49 6.77
C ASP A 97 -13.73 -7.14 5.91
N ALA A 98 -12.60 -7.48 6.52
CA ALA A 98 -11.45 -8.05 5.83
C ALA A 98 -11.75 -9.43 5.23
N PRO A 99 -11.21 -9.73 4.03
CA PRO A 99 -11.21 -11.08 3.52
C PRO A 99 -10.26 -11.98 4.32
N VAL A 100 -10.28 -13.28 4.00
CA VAL A 100 -9.42 -14.26 4.68
C VAL A 100 -7.93 -13.93 4.49
N PRO A 101 -7.08 -14.12 5.51
CA PRO A 101 -5.66 -13.71 5.45
C PRO A 101 -4.85 -14.36 4.32
N GLY A 102 -5.29 -15.52 3.83
CA GLY A 102 -4.66 -16.21 2.70
C GLY A 102 -4.67 -15.42 1.38
N LEU A 103 -5.51 -14.37 1.26
CA LEU A 103 -5.55 -13.51 0.08
C LEU A 103 -4.46 -12.42 0.09
N ALA A 104 -3.75 -12.24 1.20
CA ALA A 104 -2.86 -11.08 1.40
C ALA A 104 -1.70 -11.01 0.39
N ASP A 105 -1.07 -12.14 0.06
CA ASP A 105 0.02 -12.18 -0.93
C ASP A 105 -0.47 -11.83 -2.34
N HIS A 106 -1.68 -12.25 -2.71
CA HIS A 106 -2.28 -11.84 -3.98
C HIS A 106 -2.56 -10.34 -4.01
N LEU A 107 -3.16 -9.80 -2.95
CA LEU A 107 -3.44 -8.37 -2.83
C LEU A 107 -2.17 -7.51 -2.85
N LYS A 108 -1.07 -8.01 -2.28
CA LYS A 108 0.25 -7.37 -2.40
C LYS A 108 0.66 -7.22 -3.86
N GLY A 109 0.53 -8.27 -4.67
CA GLY A 109 0.81 -8.24 -6.10
C GLY A 109 -0.03 -7.18 -6.81
N VAL A 110 -1.35 -7.18 -6.59
CA VAL A 110 -2.29 -6.20 -7.17
C VAL A 110 -1.90 -4.76 -6.82
N LEU A 111 -1.54 -4.50 -5.56
CA LEU A 111 -1.16 -3.17 -5.10
C LEU A 111 0.15 -2.68 -5.72
N LEU A 112 1.16 -3.56 -5.82
CA LEU A 112 2.44 -3.23 -6.45
C LEU A 112 2.30 -3.02 -7.95
N GLU A 113 1.47 -3.82 -8.64
CA GLU A 113 1.14 -3.61 -10.05
C GLU A 113 0.50 -2.22 -10.27
N ALA A 114 -0.50 -1.89 -9.45
CA ALA A 114 -1.16 -0.60 -9.52
C ALA A 114 -0.19 0.55 -9.25
N ALA A 115 0.69 0.41 -8.27
CA ALA A 115 1.74 1.40 -7.97
C ALA A 115 2.71 1.58 -9.13
N TRP A 116 3.15 0.48 -9.75
CA TRP A 116 4.01 0.50 -10.93
C TRP A 116 3.35 1.21 -12.11
N ARG A 117 2.09 0.86 -12.45
CA ARG A 117 1.33 1.52 -13.53
C ARG A 117 1.18 3.02 -13.29
N ARG A 118 0.92 3.44 -12.05
CA ARG A 118 0.84 4.87 -11.68
C ARG A 118 2.18 5.58 -11.83
N ALA A 119 3.27 4.96 -11.41
CA ALA A 119 4.62 5.53 -11.54
C ALA A 119 5.01 5.68 -13.02
N LEU A 120 4.72 4.68 -13.84
CA LEU A 120 4.92 4.71 -15.29
C LEU A 120 4.14 5.85 -15.95
N LEU A 121 2.85 5.99 -15.63
CA LEU A 121 2.02 7.07 -16.15
C LEU A 121 2.52 8.46 -15.70
N ALA A 122 2.93 8.60 -14.43
CA ALA A 122 3.47 9.85 -13.92
C ALA A 122 4.77 10.24 -14.65
N HIS A 123 5.65 9.28 -14.91
CA HIS A 123 6.88 9.49 -15.68
C HIS A 123 6.58 9.86 -17.14
N ALA A 124 5.67 9.15 -17.82
CA ALA A 124 5.26 9.49 -19.18
C ALA A 124 4.72 10.93 -19.28
N ARG A 125 3.90 11.36 -18.30
CA ARG A 125 3.40 12.74 -18.23
C ARG A 125 4.51 13.76 -18.00
N ARG A 126 5.53 13.45 -17.18
CA ARG A 126 6.70 14.32 -17.00
C ARG A 126 7.44 14.53 -18.32
N ILE A 127 7.63 13.46 -19.11
CA ILE A 127 8.26 13.54 -20.43
C ILE A 127 7.39 14.38 -21.38
N GLU A 128 6.09 14.08 -21.47
CA GLU A 128 5.15 14.81 -22.33
C GLU A 128 5.18 16.32 -22.06
N GLN A 129 5.14 16.71 -20.78
CA GLN A 129 5.22 18.11 -20.36
C GLN A 129 6.56 18.75 -20.72
N ALA A 130 7.66 18.00 -20.60
CA ALA A 130 9.00 18.51 -20.88
C ALA A 130 9.25 18.73 -22.38
N VAL A 131 8.67 17.91 -23.27
CA VAL A 131 8.86 18.00 -24.73
C VAL A 131 8.49 19.37 -25.29
N ALA A 132 7.55 20.08 -24.67
CA ALA A 132 7.07 21.38 -25.16
C ALA A 132 8.10 22.52 -25.06
N GLY A 133 9.15 22.39 -24.24
CA GLY A 133 10.08 23.52 -24.04
C GLY A 133 11.40 23.22 -23.34
N SER A 134 11.68 21.96 -23.01
CA SER A 134 12.93 21.59 -22.34
C SER A 134 14.06 21.35 -23.34
N PRO A 135 15.33 21.64 -22.98
CA PRO A 135 16.48 21.27 -23.79
C PRO A 135 16.58 19.76 -24.03
N THR A 136 17.12 19.34 -25.18
CA THR A 136 17.27 17.92 -25.54
C THR A 136 18.06 17.10 -24.52
N ALA A 137 19.07 17.69 -23.86
CA ALA A 137 19.84 17.01 -22.81
C ALA A 137 18.95 16.65 -21.60
N VAL A 138 18.05 17.55 -21.19
CA VAL A 138 17.08 17.30 -20.11
C VAL A 138 16.08 16.21 -20.51
N LEU A 139 15.65 16.20 -21.77
CA LEU A 139 14.78 15.12 -22.27
C LEU A 139 15.47 13.76 -22.25
N ARG A 140 16.79 13.72 -22.54
CA ARG A 140 17.57 12.48 -22.47
C ARG A 140 17.66 11.96 -21.04
N GLU A 141 17.97 12.85 -20.08
CA GLU A 141 18.02 12.50 -18.66
C GLU A 141 16.66 12.03 -18.14
N LEU A 142 15.58 12.74 -18.49
CA LEU A 142 14.23 12.35 -18.09
C LEU A 142 13.80 11.01 -18.70
N ALA A 143 14.18 10.71 -19.94
CA ALA A 143 13.87 9.44 -20.57
C ALA A 143 14.61 8.25 -19.92
N ASP A 144 15.78 8.49 -19.33
CA ASP A 144 16.57 7.47 -18.63
C ASP A 144 16.26 7.39 -17.11
N ASP A 145 15.44 8.32 -16.56
CA ASP A 145 15.02 8.34 -15.14
C ASP A 145 13.92 7.30 -14.84
N THR A 146 14.22 6.03 -15.05
CA THR A 146 13.29 4.90 -14.84
C THR A 146 13.50 4.16 -13.53
N ALA A 147 14.52 4.53 -12.73
CA ALA A 147 14.94 3.76 -11.55
C ALA A 147 13.80 3.43 -10.56
N ALA A 148 12.90 4.38 -10.29
CA ALA A 148 11.75 4.15 -9.41
C ALA A 148 10.71 3.19 -10.00
N ILE A 149 10.55 3.19 -11.33
CA ILE A 149 9.67 2.28 -12.07
C ILE A 149 10.27 0.88 -12.07
N ASP A 150 11.57 0.76 -12.32
CA ASP A 150 12.30 -0.52 -12.34
C ASP A 150 12.33 -1.17 -10.95
N GLU A 151 12.46 -0.36 -9.89
CA GLU A 151 12.34 -0.82 -8.51
C GLU A 151 10.93 -1.36 -8.22
N LEU A 152 9.88 -0.66 -8.62
CA LEU A 152 8.49 -1.11 -8.48
C LEU A 152 8.25 -2.43 -9.23
N TRP A 153 8.79 -2.54 -10.45
CA TRP A 153 8.72 -3.77 -11.25
C TRP A 153 9.37 -4.95 -10.55
N THR A 154 10.60 -4.77 -10.06
CA THR A 154 11.33 -5.82 -9.33
C THR A 154 10.56 -6.30 -8.10
N ARG A 155 9.95 -5.37 -7.35
CA ARG A 155 9.12 -5.69 -6.17
C ARG A 155 7.84 -6.44 -6.56
N TYR A 156 7.21 -6.04 -7.66
CA TYR A 156 6.03 -6.72 -8.20
C TYR A 156 6.36 -8.16 -8.64
N GLU A 157 7.42 -8.35 -9.44
CA GLU A 157 7.86 -9.69 -9.87
C GLU A 157 8.18 -10.60 -8.68
N ALA A 158 8.85 -10.06 -7.65
CA ALA A 158 9.13 -10.82 -6.44
C ALA A 158 7.85 -11.26 -5.71
N ALA A 159 6.81 -10.41 -5.70
CA ALA A 159 5.53 -10.71 -5.08
C ALA A 159 4.72 -11.78 -5.85
N THR A 160 4.74 -11.74 -7.18
CA THR A 160 4.00 -12.71 -8.02
C THR A 160 4.74 -14.04 -8.16
N THR A 161 6.07 -14.03 -8.23
CA THR A 161 6.86 -15.28 -8.29
C THR A 161 6.75 -16.09 -6.99
N ALA A 162 6.60 -15.41 -5.86
CA ALA A 162 6.37 -16.06 -4.57
C ALA A 162 4.97 -16.71 -4.45
N ASN A 163 4.03 -16.40 -5.35
CA ASN A 163 2.65 -16.89 -5.28
C ASN A 163 2.07 -17.20 -6.69
N PRO A 164 2.17 -18.44 -7.19
CA PRO A 164 1.88 -18.80 -8.58
C PRO A 164 0.39 -18.76 -8.97
N THR A 165 -0.52 -18.32 -8.10
CA THR A 165 -1.96 -18.14 -8.39
C THR A 165 -2.26 -16.84 -9.15
N HIS A 166 -1.36 -16.41 -10.03
CA HIS A 166 -1.60 -15.28 -10.93
C HIS A 166 -2.46 -15.74 -12.10
N LEU A 167 -3.78 -15.52 -12.01
CA LEU A 167 -4.68 -15.64 -13.16
C LEU A 167 -4.48 -14.38 -14.03
N GLU A 168 -3.54 -14.43 -14.97
CA GLU A 168 -3.52 -13.45 -16.06
C GLU A 168 -4.79 -13.63 -16.89
N VAL A 169 -5.69 -12.64 -16.82
CA VAL A 169 -6.81 -12.55 -17.76
C VAL A 169 -6.28 -11.90 -19.03
N ALA A 170 -6.08 -12.72 -20.06
CA ALA A 170 -5.86 -12.22 -21.41
C ALA A 170 -7.10 -11.40 -21.85
N ALA A 171 -6.87 -10.15 -22.22
CA ALA A 171 -7.89 -9.26 -22.77
C ALA A 171 -8.28 -9.67 -24.20
#